data_AF-A0A7G8PG09-F1
#
_entry.id   AF-A0A7G8PG09-F1
#
_cell.length_a   1.000
_cell.length_b   1.000
_cell.length_c   1.000
_cell.angle_alpha   90.00
_cell.angle_beta   90.00
_cell.angle_gamma   90.00
#
_symmetry.space_group_name_H-M   'P 1'
#
loop_
_entity.id
_entity.type
_entity.pdbx_description
1 polymer ?
#
loop_
_entity_poly.entity_id
_entity_poly.type
_entity_poly.pdbx_seq_one_letter_code
_entity_poly.pdbx_strand_id
1 'polypeptide(L)'
;MSALSIAFGVGSAIGLMILGVVVRRTSQEWVPTAGLVVMVVGLGITAALPTVVAALGGFTLVGAGFVMTLTVATSLVQERTPDHLRGRIMAFWLLSFVGARPVTALCIGPLADATSPGVAIGAVAGVLAVAAVACQPRRLRPAASSSDSGTSSASR
;
A
#
# COMPACT_ATOMS: atom_id res chain seq x y z
N MET A 1 -5.64 -0.30 -24.19
CA MET A 1 -5.94 0.33 -22.88
C MET A 1 -6.82 -0.56 -22.00
N SER A 2 -7.89 -1.15 -22.53
CA SER A 2 -8.82 -2.03 -21.79
C SER A 2 -8.20 -3.32 -21.20
N ALA A 3 -7.24 -3.97 -21.88
CA ALA A 3 -6.64 -5.22 -21.41
C ALA A 3 -5.86 -5.07 -20.08
N LEU A 4 -5.14 -3.95 -19.89
CA LEU A 4 -4.39 -3.69 -18.66
C LEU A 4 -5.32 -3.42 -17.46
N SER A 5 -6.42 -2.70 -17.70
CA SER A 5 -7.44 -2.47 -16.67
C SER A 5 -8.13 -3.76 -16.24
N ILE A 6 -8.37 -4.69 -17.19
CA ILE A 6 -8.90 -6.03 -16.89
C ILE A 6 -7.89 -6.81 -16.06
N ALA A 7 -6.62 -6.84 -16.46
CA ALA A 7 -5.56 -7.53 -15.71
C ALA A 7 -5.45 -7.01 -14.26
N PHE A 8 -5.49 -5.68 -14.09
CA PHE A 8 -5.54 -5.04 -12.77
C PHE A 8 -6.78 -5.48 -11.96
N GLY A 9 -7.96 -5.51 -12.59
CA GLY A 9 -9.20 -5.96 -11.96
C GLY A 9 -9.15 -7.43 -11.51
N VAL A 10 -8.65 -8.31 -12.38
CA VAL A 10 -8.42 -9.73 -12.07
C VAL A 10 -7.44 -9.88 -10.91
N GLY A 11 -6.33 -9.14 -10.94
CA GLY A 11 -5.36 -9.09 -9.85
C GLY A 11 -5.99 -8.66 -8.53
N SER A 12 -6.86 -7.66 -8.56
CA SER A 12 -7.61 -7.20 -7.37
C SER A 12 -8.55 -8.29 -6.83
N ALA A 13 -9.27 -9.00 -7.70
CA ALA A 13 -10.13 -10.11 -7.25
C ALA A 13 -9.31 -11.22 -6.56
N ILE A 14 -8.17 -11.61 -7.15
CA ILE A 14 -7.25 -12.58 -6.57
C ILE A 14 -6.67 -12.06 -5.24
N GLY A 15 -6.29 -10.79 -5.20
CA GLY A 15 -5.74 -10.14 -4.01
C GLY A 15 -6.69 -10.18 -2.82
N LEU A 16 -7.99 -9.95 -3.02
CA LEU A 16 -8.99 -10.07 -1.96
C LEU A 16 -9.14 -11.50 -1.44
N MET A 17 -9.10 -12.51 -2.33
CA MET A 17 -9.16 -13.91 -1.91
C MET A 17 -7.94 -14.29 -1.03
N ILE A 18 -6.74 -13.87 -1.45
CA ILE A 18 -5.52 -14.11 -0.69
C ILE A 18 -5.55 -13.34 0.64
N LEU A 19 -6.02 -12.09 0.63
CA LEU A 19 -6.14 -11.26 1.83
C LEU A 19 -6.97 -11.93 2.91
N GLY A 20 -8.11 -12.52 2.54
CA GLY A 20 -8.99 -13.22 3.48
C GLY A 20 -8.31 -14.40 4.18
N VAL A 21 -7.33 -15.04 3.53
CA VAL A 21 -6.52 -16.11 4.14
C VAL A 21 -5.39 -15.53 5.00
N VAL A 22 -4.71 -14.50 4.50
CA VAL A 22 -3.53 -13.89 5.15
C VAL A 22 -3.91 -13.18 6.45
N VAL A 23 -4.99 -12.38 6.46
CA VAL A 23 -5.42 -11.64 7.66
C VAL A 23 -5.85 -12.58 8.80
N ARG A 24 -6.29 -13.80 8.49
CA ARG A 24 -6.59 -14.83 9.50
C ARG A 24 -5.35 -15.46 10.13
N ARG A 25 -4.18 -15.37 9.47
CA ARG A 25 -2.95 -16.05 9.88
C ARG A 25 -1.81 -15.11 10.27
N THR A 26 -1.91 -13.82 9.98
CA THR A 26 -0.83 -12.85 10.15
C THR A 26 -1.37 -11.58 10.79
N SER A 27 -0.54 -10.90 11.58
CA SER A 27 -0.90 -9.59 12.14
C SER A 27 -1.14 -8.56 11.04
N GLN A 28 -2.24 -7.82 11.17
CA GLN A 28 -2.73 -6.82 10.22
C GLN A 28 -1.68 -5.76 9.85
N GLU A 29 -0.65 -5.57 10.70
CA GLU A 29 0.43 -4.61 10.54
C GLU A 29 1.38 -4.91 9.37
N TRP A 30 1.60 -6.18 9.01
CA TRP A 30 2.54 -6.54 7.94
C TRP A 30 1.93 -6.53 6.54
N VAL A 31 0.60 -6.66 6.46
CA VAL A 31 -0.13 -6.79 5.20
C VAL A 31 0.02 -5.57 4.28
N PRO A 32 -0.03 -4.31 4.77
CA PRO A 32 0.21 -3.14 3.93
C PRO A 32 1.62 -3.10 3.36
N THR A 33 2.62 -3.48 4.15
CA THR A 33 4.02 -3.53 3.69
C THR A 33 4.19 -4.60 2.61
N ALA A 34 3.61 -5.79 2.80
CA ALA A 34 3.63 -6.85 1.81
C ALA A 34 2.93 -6.43 0.50
N GLY A 35 1.77 -5.77 0.60
CA GLY A 35 1.04 -5.24 -0.56
C GLY A 35 1.86 -4.22 -1.35
N LEU A 36 2.52 -3.28 -0.66
CA LEU A 36 3.42 -2.30 -1.30
C LEU A 36 4.60 -2.98 -2.01
N VAL A 37 5.22 -3.99 -1.40
CA VAL A 37 6.31 -4.77 -2.03
C VAL A 37 5.81 -5.47 -3.30
N VAL A 38 4.63 -6.09 -3.26
CA VAL A 38 4.02 -6.74 -4.43
C VAL A 38 3.80 -5.72 -5.56
N MET A 39 3.35 -4.49 -5.25
CA MET A 39 3.20 -3.43 -6.25
C MET A 39 4.54 -3.01 -6.86
N VAL A 40 5.59 -2.84 -6.04
CA VAL A 40 6.93 -2.49 -6.51
C VAL A 40 7.46 -3.57 -7.45
N VAL A 41 7.29 -4.85 -7.11
CA VAL A 41 7.69 -5.98 -7.97
C VAL A 41 6.91 -5.95 -9.28
N GLY A 42 5.59 -5.75 -9.24
CA GLY A 42 4.75 -5.69 -10.44
C GLY A 42 5.14 -4.56 -11.41
N LEU A 43 5.42 -3.37 -10.87
CA LEU A 43 5.92 -2.23 -11.67
C LEU A 43 7.34 -2.48 -12.18
N GLY A 44 8.22 -3.08 -11.37
CA GLY A 44 9.57 -3.45 -11.78
C GLY A 44 9.60 -4.43 -12.96
N ILE A 45 8.74 -5.45 -12.92
CA ILE A 45 8.56 -6.40 -14.05
C ILE A 45 8.09 -5.66 -15.30
N THR A 46 7.11 -4.77 -15.16
CA THR A 46 6.55 -4.00 -16.28
C THR A 46 7.59 -3.04 -16.88
N ALA A 47 8.46 -2.47 -16.06
CA ALA A 47 9.51 -1.56 -16.51
C ALA A 47 10.70 -2.30 -17.14
N ALA A 48 11.08 -3.46 -16.61
CA ALA A 48 12.25 -4.21 -17.06
C ALA A 48 12.00 -5.02 -18.35
N LEU A 49 10.78 -5.50 -18.57
CA LEU A 49 10.43 -6.30 -19.74
C LEU A 49 9.40 -5.57 -20.61
N PRO A 50 9.77 -5.05 -21.80
CA PRO A 50 8.86 -4.39 -22.72
C PRO A 50 8.01 -5.40 -23.52
N THR A 51 7.40 -6.38 -22.84
CA THR A 51 6.53 -7.39 -23.44
C THR A 51 5.11 -7.27 -22.92
N VAL A 52 4.13 -7.56 -23.79
CA VAL A 52 2.71 -7.50 -23.42
C VAL A 52 2.39 -8.44 -22.26
N VAL A 53 2.99 -9.63 -22.24
CA VAL A 53 2.81 -10.62 -21.17
C VAL A 53 3.34 -10.11 -19.84
N ALA A 54 4.52 -9.48 -19.83
CA ALA A 54 5.09 -8.89 -18.62
C ALA A 54 4.23 -7.74 -18.09
N ALA A 55 3.69 -6.89 -18.98
CA ALA A 55 2.78 -5.82 -18.59
C ALA A 55 1.47 -6.36 -17.98
N LEU A 56 0.88 -7.41 -18.57
CA LEU A 56 -0.32 -8.04 -18.03
C LEU A 56 -0.06 -8.68 -16.66
N GLY A 57 1.02 -9.45 -16.53
CA GLY A 57 1.41 -10.05 -15.25
C GLY A 57 1.73 -9.01 -14.18
N GLY A 58 2.50 -7.97 -14.55
CA GLY A 58 2.85 -6.86 -13.67
C GLY A 58 1.63 -6.09 -13.17
N PHE A 59 0.70 -5.71 -14.05
CA PHE A 59 -0.53 -5.02 -13.65
C PHE A 59 -1.47 -5.88 -12.80
N THR A 60 -1.47 -7.20 -13.01
CA THR A 60 -2.18 -8.15 -12.14
C THR A 60 -1.60 -8.13 -10.72
N LEU A 61 -0.27 -8.14 -10.58
CA LEU A 61 0.39 -8.01 -9.28
C LEU A 61 0.11 -6.64 -8.62
N VAL A 62 0.18 -5.56 -9.40
CA VAL A 62 -0.13 -4.21 -8.90
C VAL A 62 -1.57 -4.14 -8.38
N GLY A 63 -2.54 -4.71 -9.10
CA GLY A 63 -3.94 -4.80 -8.65
C GLY A 63 -4.10 -5.58 -7.34
N ALA A 64 -3.43 -6.73 -7.24
CA ALA A 64 -3.46 -7.56 -6.03
C ALA A 64 -2.87 -6.82 -4.82
N GLY A 65 -1.68 -6.22 -4.95
CA GLY A 65 -1.05 -5.47 -3.86
C GLY A 65 -1.82 -4.21 -3.47
N PHE A 66 -2.40 -3.51 -4.45
CA PHE A 66 -3.21 -2.32 -4.22
C PHE A 66 -4.45 -2.61 -3.39
N VAL A 67 -5.25 -3.61 -3.77
CA VAL A 67 -6.49 -3.90 -3.05
C VAL A 67 -6.21 -4.40 -1.63
N MET A 68 -5.17 -5.22 -1.44
CA MET A 68 -4.76 -5.68 -0.11
C MET A 68 -4.42 -4.50 0.80
N THR A 69 -3.59 -3.60 0.31
CA THR A 69 -3.14 -2.42 1.05
C THR A 69 -4.31 -1.50 1.36
N LEU A 70 -5.18 -1.23 0.37
CA LEU A 70 -6.33 -0.35 0.52
C LEU A 70 -7.34 -0.89 1.53
N THR A 71 -7.63 -2.19 1.47
CA THR A 71 -8.56 -2.84 2.40
C THR A 71 -8.05 -2.73 3.82
N VAL A 72 -6.79 -3.13 4.08
CA VAL A 72 -6.23 -3.08 5.43
C VAL A 72 -6.09 -1.64 5.94
N ALA A 73 -5.65 -0.70 5.10
CA ALA A 73 -5.56 0.70 5.48
C ALA A 73 -6.93 1.25 5.90
N THR A 74 -7.98 0.93 5.14
CA THR A 74 -9.35 1.36 5.47
C THR A 74 -9.82 0.72 6.78
N SER A 75 -9.58 -0.57 6.98
CA SER A 75 -9.90 -1.27 8.24
C SER A 75 -9.18 -0.65 9.45
N LEU A 76 -7.89 -0.35 9.32
CA LEU A 76 -7.12 0.29 10.39
C LEU A 76 -7.67 1.68 10.75
N VAL A 77 -8.03 2.50 9.75
CA VAL A 77 -8.64 3.80 10.03
C VAL A 77 -10.00 3.62 10.72
N GLN A 78 -10.80 2.63 10.32
CA GLN A 78 -12.08 2.33 10.96
C GLN A 78 -11.93 1.86 12.41
N GLU A 79 -10.97 0.99 12.68
CA GLU A 79 -10.67 0.46 14.03
C GLU A 79 -10.17 1.54 14.98
N ARG A 80 -9.38 2.50 14.48
CA ARG A 80 -8.84 3.62 15.27
C ARG A 80 -9.82 4.78 15.44
N THR A 81 -10.98 4.72 14.79
CA THR A 81 -11.94 5.82 14.78
C THR A 81 -13.08 5.60 15.78
N PRO A 82 -13.35 6.58 16.67
CA PRO A 82 -14.51 6.55 17.56
C PRO A 82 -15.84 6.49 16.79
N ASP A 83 -16.81 5.73 17.28
CA ASP A 83 -18.11 5.50 16.60
C ASP A 83 -18.81 6.80 16.19
N HIS A 84 -18.81 7.80 17.06
CA HIS A 84 -19.48 9.10 16.84
C HIS A 84 -18.79 9.99 15.79
N LEU A 85 -17.53 9.70 15.42
CA LEU A 85 -16.78 10.45 14.38
C LEU A 85 -16.51 9.61 13.12
N ARG A 86 -16.96 8.35 13.07
CA ARG A 86 -16.66 7.42 11.97
C ARG A 86 -17.03 7.95 10.61
N GLY A 87 -18.23 8.53 10.46
CA GLY A 87 -18.68 9.13 9.20
C GLY A 87 -17.80 10.30 8.75
N ARG A 88 -17.40 11.18 9.68
CA ARG A 88 -16.57 12.36 9.40
C ARG A 88 -15.15 11.97 9.01
N ILE A 89 -14.52 11.06 9.76
CA ILE A 89 -13.16 10.62 9.48
C ILE A 89 -13.09 9.79 8.20
N MET A 90 -14.08 8.92 7.94
CA MET A 90 -14.17 8.21 6.66
C MET A 90 -14.39 9.15 5.47
N ALA A 91 -15.15 10.24 5.64
CA ALA A 91 -15.29 11.25 4.60
C ALA A 91 -13.93 11.92 4.28
N PHE A 92 -13.15 12.30 5.30
CA PHE A 92 -11.80 12.82 5.08
C PHE A 92 -10.84 11.79 4.49
N TRP A 93 -10.93 10.52 4.91
CA TRP A 93 -10.16 9.42 4.34
C TRP A 93 -10.43 9.25 2.85
N LEU A 94 -11.70 9.14 2.46
CA LEU A 94 -12.12 9.01 1.06
C LEU A 94 -11.77 10.26 0.25
N LEU A 95 -11.96 11.46 0.81
CA LEU A 95 -11.58 12.71 0.15
C LEU A 95 -10.09 12.75 -0.12
N SER A 96 -9.25 12.37 0.85
CA SER A 96 -7.79 12.34 0.70
C SER A 96 -7.37 11.31 -0.34
N PHE A 97 -7.98 10.12 -0.31
CA PHE A 97 -7.67 9.04 -1.23
C PHE A 97 -8.08 9.33 -2.68
N VAL A 98 -9.31 9.80 -2.89
CA VAL A 98 -9.83 10.14 -4.23
C VAL A 98 -9.18 11.43 -4.74
N GLY A 99 -8.99 12.42 -3.87
CA GLY A 99 -8.36 13.70 -4.18
C GLY A 99 -6.88 13.58 -4.57
N ALA A 100 -6.19 12.51 -4.17
CA ALA A 100 -4.82 12.25 -4.61
C ALA A 100 -4.73 11.92 -6.11
N ARG A 101 -5.80 11.40 -6.75
CA ARG A 101 -5.77 10.99 -8.17
C ARG A 101 -5.51 12.15 -9.15
N PRO A 102 -6.24 13.28 -9.11
CA PRO A 102 -5.96 14.40 -10.00
C PRO A 102 -4.57 15.01 -9.77
N VAL A 103 -4.12 15.06 -8.51
CA VAL A 103 -2.76 15.53 -8.17
C VAL A 103 -1.71 14.63 -8.82
N THR A 104 -1.85 13.31 -8.66
CA THR A 104 -0.97 12.34 -9.31
C THR A 104 -1.01 12.45 -10.83
N ALA A 105 -2.18 12.67 -11.44
CA ALA A 105 -2.29 12.84 -12.89
C ALA A 105 -1.54 14.08 -13.39
N LEU A 106 -1.61 15.19 -12.65
CA LEU A 106 -0.87 16.42 -12.95
C LEU A 106 0.64 16.27 -12.77
N CYS A 107 1.11 15.40 -11.88
CA CYS A 107 2.53 15.14 -11.71
C CYS A 107 3.07 14.15 -12.74
N ILE A 108 2.34 13.05 -12.99
CA ILE A 108 2.83 11.93 -13.82
C ILE A 108 2.61 12.18 -15.31
N GLY A 109 1.50 12.82 -15.71
CA GLY A 109 1.20 13.08 -17.12
C GLY A 109 2.31 13.89 -17.80
N PRO A 110 2.61 15.11 -17.35
CA PRO A 110 3.70 15.91 -17.89
C PRO A 110 5.07 15.22 -17.80
N LEU A 111 5.30 14.44 -16.73
CA LEU A 111 6.55 13.68 -16.58
C LEU A 111 6.68 12.59 -17.65
N ALA A 112 5.60 11.87 -17.96
CA ALA A 112 5.57 10.85 -19.01
C ALA A 112 5.71 11.48 -20.41
N ASP A 113 5.10 12.64 -20.64
CA ASP A 113 5.19 13.38 -21.90
C ASP A 113 6.60 13.95 -22.15
N ALA A 114 7.28 14.40 -21.09
CA ALA A 114 8.61 15.00 -21.19
C ALA A 114 9.77 14.01 -21.22
N THR A 115 9.60 12.79 -20.69
CA THR A 115 10.68 11.80 -20.55
C THR A 115 10.42 10.53 -21.35
N SER A 116 9.73 9.58 -20.74
CA SER A 116 9.19 8.38 -21.37
C SER A 116 8.23 7.70 -20.37
N PRO A 117 7.30 6.86 -20.84
CA PRO A 117 6.43 6.09 -19.96
C PRO A 117 7.20 5.20 -18.97
N GLY A 118 8.35 4.67 -19.37
CA GLY A 118 9.18 3.81 -18.51
C GLY A 118 9.77 4.57 -17.31
N VAL A 119 10.25 5.80 -17.51
CA VAL A 119 10.76 6.66 -16.44
C VAL A 119 9.66 7.06 -15.46
N ALA A 120 8.47 7.39 -15.98
CA ALA A 120 7.30 7.69 -15.14
C ALA A 120 6.89 6.48 -14.27
N ILE A 121 6.86 5.27 -14.84
CA ILE A 121 6.59 4.03 -14.10
C ILE A 121 7.67 3.79 -13.04
N GLY A 122 8.94 3.99 -13.38
CA GLY A 122 10.06 3.86 -12.45
C GLY A 122 9.99 4.84 -11.28
N ALA A 123 9.58 6.09 -11.53
CA ALA A 123 9.38 7.08 -10.48
C ALA A 123 8.30 6.66 -9.48
N VAL A 124 7.15 6.13 -9.98
CA VAL A 124 6.09 5.58 -9.12
C VAL A 124 6.59 4.38 -8.31
N ALA A 125 7.31 3.46 -8.95
CA ALA A 125 7.89 2.31 -8.26
C ALA A 125 8.86 2.74 -7.14
N GLY A 126 9.66 3.79 -7.38
CA GLY A 126 10.54 4.39 -6.38
C GLY A 126 9.79 4.96 -5.18
N VAL A 127 8.72 5.73 -5.42
CA VAL A 127 7.86 6.27 -4.35
C VAL A 127 7.24 5.13 -3.53
N LEU A 128 6.73 4.09 -4.19
CA LEU A 128 6.15 2.93 -3.51
C LEU A 128 7.19 2.15 -2.71
N ALA A 129 8.43 2.04 -3.20
CA ALA A 129 9.52 1.40 -2.47
C ALA A 129 9.90 2.19 -1.21
N VAL A 130 9.96 3.52 -1.30
CA VAL A 130 10.17 4.40 -0.13
C VAL A 130 9.02 4.24 0.87
N ALA A 131 7.78 4.23 0.41
CA ALA A 131 6.61 3.98 1.25
C ALA A 131 6.66 2.61 1.91
N ALA A 132 7.07 1.56 1.19
CA ALA A 132 7.23 0.21 1.74
C ALA A 132 8.25 0.17 2.88
N VAL A 133 9.38 0.90 2.74
CA VAL A 133 10.41 1.01 3.79
C VAL A 133 9.91 1.85 4.98
N ALA A 134 9.19 2.95 4.72
CA ALA A 134 8.67 3.83 5.77
C ALA A 134 7.57 3.15 6.60
N CYS A 135 6.69 2.38 5.95
CA CYS A 135 5.59 1.65 6.59
C CYS A 135 6.01 0.33 7.25
N GLN A 136 7.31 0.00 7.29
CA GLN A 136 7.76 -1.23 7.93
C GLN A 136 7.33 -1.26 9.40
N PRO A 137 6.63 -2.33 9.85
CA PRO A 137 6.13 -2.44 11.22
C PRO A 137 7.22 -2.37 12.30
N ARG A 138 8.48 -2.63 11.94
CA ARG A 138 9.65 -2.41 12.81
C ARG A 138 9.86 -0.95 13.23
N ARG A 139 9.41 0.02 12.42
CA ARG A 139 9.52 1.47 12.72
C ARG A 139 8.32 1.99 13.52
N LEU A 140 7.21 1.26 13.54
CA LEU A 140 5.99 1.63 14.25
C LEU A 140 5.87 0.99 15.63
N ARG A 141 6.79 0.09 16.03
CA ARG A 141 6.96 -0.28 17.43
C ARG A 141 7.39 1.00 18.17
N PRO A 142 6.54 1.61 19.03
CA PRO A 142 7.06 2.55 19.99
C PRO A 142 8.11 1.77 20.78
N ALA A 143 9.31 2.33 20.95
CA ALA A 143 10.26 1.80 21.91
C ALA A 143 9.47 1.57 23.20
N ALA A 144 9.26 0.31 23.56
CA ALA A 144 8.68 -0.04 24.84
C ALA A 144 9.50 0.75 25.86
N SER A 145 8.82 1.66 26.56
CA SER A 145 9.39 2.51 27.58
C SER A 145 10.23 1.64 28.51
N SER A 146 11.54 1.70 28.33
CA SER A 146 12.52 1.21 29.27
C SER A 146 12.58 2.23 30.40
N SER A 147 11.54 2.23 31.21
CA SER A 147 11.46 2.99 32.45
C SER A 147 10.47 2.31 33.38
N ASP A 148 10.82 1.09 33.80
CA ASP A 148 10.50 0.66 35.15
C ASP A 148 11.73 -0.05 35.74
N SER A 149 12.78 0.76 35.94
CA SER A 149 13.89 0.41 36.81
C SER A 149 13.57 0.90 38.22
N GLY A 150 13.14 -0.01 39.09
CA GLY A 150 13.49 -0.02 40.51
C GLY A 150 12.61 0.81 41.45
N THR A 151 11.79 0.11 42.24
CA THR A 151 11.86 0.12 43.72
C THR A 151 10.90 -0.93 44.30
N SER A 152 11.37 -2.17 44.48
CA SER A 152 10.82 -3.09 45.49
C SER A 152 11.96 -4.00 45.98
N SER A 153 12.97 -3.36 46.55
CA SER A 153 14.17 -3.97 47.14
C SER A 153 14.76 -3.05 48.20
N ALA A 154 13.90 -2.66 49.15
CA ALA A 154 14.18 -2.07 50.46
C ALA A 154 12.78 -1.78 51.03
N SER A 155 12.34 -2.22 52.20
CA SER A 155 13.02 -2.66 53.40
C SER A 155 11.94 -3.16 54.37
N ARG A 156 12.22 -4.26 55.06
CA ARG A 156 11.76 -4.64 56.42
C ARG A 156 10.27 -4.70 56.72
#